data_AF-A0A2V7UEU2-F1
#
_entry.id   AF-A0A2V7UEU2-F1
#
_cell.length_a   1.000
_cell.length_b   1.000
_cell.length_c   1.000
_cell.angle_alpha   90.00
_cell.angle_beta   90.00
_cell.angle_gamma   90.00
#
_symmetry.space_group_name_H-M   'P 1'
#
loop_
_entity.id
_entity.type
_entity.pdbx_description
1 polymer ?
#
loop_
_entity_poly.entity_id
_entity_poly.type
_entity_poly.pdbx_seq_one_letter_code
_entity_poly.pdbx_strand_id
1 'polypeptide(L)'
;MTIRLYAVEDGAGNFMPNWDPNEPIPTRFWARVDVTSKDEKGKETNGNGAVEFFLSNPRYIEVTGGHTNQRRLKALEPTMVDVWAMQDGVQSNKLTLTFY
;
A
#
# COMPACT_ATOMS: atom_id res chain seq x y z
N MET A 1 -10.03 -4.71 8.99
CA MET A 1 -8.69 -4.40 8.46
C MET A 1 -8.82 -3.26 7.46
N THR A 2 -7.86 -2.33 7.43
CA THR A 2 -7.91 -1.15 6.54
C THR A 2 -6.52 -0.91 5.96
N ILE A 3 -6.44 -0.77 4.64
CA ILE A 3 -5.22 -0.39 3.92
C ILE A 3 -5.30 1.09 3.51
N ARG A 4 -4.18 1.80 3.55
CA ARG A 4 -4.09 3.21 3.12
C ARG A 4 -2.72 3.53 2.51
N LEU A 5 -2.65 4.67 1.83
CA LEU A 5 -1.39 5.28 1.45
C LEU A 5 -0.80 5.96 2.68
N TYR A 6 0.34 5.48 3.15
CA TYR A 6 1.03 6.02 4.32
C TYR A 6 1.88 7.24 3.94
N ALA A 7 2.63 7.12 2.85
CA ALA A 7 3.50 8.19 2.35
C ALA A 7 3.94 7.92 0.92
N VAL A 8 4.48 8.95 0.28
CA VAL A 8 5.24 8.84 -0.97
C VAL A 8 6.70 9.20 -0.69
N GLU A 9 7.62 8.49 -1.31
CA GLU A 9 9.06 8.71 -1.20
C GLU A 9 9.64 8.96 -2.58
N ASP A 10 10.37 10.07 -2.74
CA ASP A 10 10.99 10.40 -4.03
C ASP A 10 12.27 9.57 -4.29
N GLY A 11 12.84 9.71 -5.48
CA GLY A 11 14.09 9.04 -5.84
C GLY A 11 15.34 9.49 -5.06
N ALA A 12 15.23 10.57 -4.26
CA ALA A 12 16.29 11.08 -3.40
C ALA A 12 16.13 10.64 -1.94
N GLY A 13 15.07 9.87 -1.61
CA GLY A 13 14.76 9.41 -0.27
C GLY A 13 14.00 10.42 0.59
N ASN A 14 13.49 11.51 0.00
CA ASN A 14 12.64 12.46 0.73
C ASN A 14 11.28 11.84 0.99
N PHE A 15 10.83 11.96 2.24
CA PHE A 15 9.57 11.40 2.71
C PHE A 15 8.47 12.45 2.66
N MET A 16 7.42 12.20 1.88
CA MET A 16 6.23 13.04 1.76
C MET A 16 5.06 12.34 2.46
N PRO A 17 4.88 12.55 3.78
CA PRO A 17 3.73 12.03 4.49
C PRO A 17 2.45 12.74 4.03
N ASN A 18 1.30 12.08 4.19
CA ASN A 18 -0.03 12.64 3.87
C ASN A 18 -0.23 13.03 2.39
N TRP A 19 0.43 12.33 1.46
CA TRP A 19 0.11 12.44 0.04
C TRP A 19 -1.37 12.13 -0.20
N ASP A 20 -2.08 12.95 -0.97
CA ASP A 20 -3.47 12.69 -1.30
C ASP A 20 -3.56 11.43 -2.18
N PRO A 21 -4.23 10.35 -1.73
CA PRO A 21 -4.32 9.11 -2.51
C PRO A 21 -5.04 9.28 -3.85
N ASN A 22 -5.76 10.39 -4.07
CA ASN A 22 -6.38 10.71 -5.34
C ASN A 22 -5.45 11.45 -6.31
N GLU A 23 -4.31 11.97 -5.82
CA GLU A 23 -3.31 12.62 -6.67
C GLU A 23 -2.37 11.57 -7.29
N PRO A 24 -2.13 11.66 -8.62
CA PRO A 24 -1.20 10.77 -9.29
C PRO A 24 0.21 10.81 -8.69
N ILE A 25 0.80 9.64 -8.48
CA ILE A 25 2.16 9.47 -7.95
C ILE A 25 3.13 9.36 -9.14
N PRO A 26 4.24 10.11 -9.18
CA PRO A 26 5.23 9.93 -10.24
C PRO A 26 5.78 8.49 -10.25
N THR A 27 5.91 7.88 -11.43
CA THR A 27 6.44 6.50 -11.62
C THR A 27 7.80 6.25 -10.98
N ARG A 28 8.64 7.29 -10.85
CA ARG A 28 9.95 7.18 -10.19
C ARG A 28 9.87 7.14 -8.66
N PHE A 29 8.70 7.39 -8.07
CA PHE A 29 8.51 7.53 -6.63
C PHE A 29 7.97 6.21 -6.05
N TRP A 30 8.27 5.98 -4.78
CA TRP A 30 7.75 4.85 -4.01
C TRP A 30 6.49 5.26 -3.27
N ALA A 31 5.38 4.59 -3.55
CA ALA A 31 4.19 4.63 -2.72
C ALA A 31 4.35 3.64 -1.56
N ARG A 32 4.38 4.13 -0.32
CA ARG A 32 4.36 3.28 0.88
C ARG A 32 2.92 3.07 1.31
N VAL A 33 2.47 1.82 1.29
CA VAL A 33 1.15 1.42 1.78
C VAL A 33 1.31 0.71 3.11
N ASP A 34 0.40 0.99 4.04
CA ASP A 34 0.31 0.29 5.31
C ASP A 34 -1.09 -0.29 5.51
N VAL A 35 -1.16 -1.37 6.29
CA VAL A 35 -2.41 -1.98 6.69
C VAL A 35 -2.50 -2.03 8.21
N THR A 36 -3.69 -1.70 8.71
CA THR A 36 -4.00 -1.78 10.13
C THR A 36 -5.14 -2.77 10.34
N SER A 37 -4.90 -3.74 11.22
CA SER A 37 -5.90 -4.72 11.64
C SER A 37 -6.79 -4.10 12.71
N LYS A 38 -8.05 -4.52 12.77
CA LYS A 38 -9.02 -4.04 13.76
C LYS A 38 -9.71 -5.22 14.41
N ASP A 39 -9.95 -5.16 15.71
CA ASP A 39 -10.76 -6.14 16.42
C ASP A 39 -12.26 -5.96 16.14
N GLU A 40 -13.07 -6.85 16.71
CA GLU A 40 -14.54 -6.83 16.67
C GLU A 40 -15.15 -5.53 17.24
N LYS A 41 -14.40 -4.75 18.02
CA LYS A 41 -14.82 -3.45 18.58
C LYS A 41 -14.29 -2.27 17.75
N GLY A 42 -13.64 -2.54 16.61
CA GLY A 42 -13.08 -1.54 15.71
C GLY A 42 -11.79 -0.90 16.23
N LYS A 43 -11.18 -1.41 17.30
CA LYS A 43 -9.89 -0.92 17.81
C LYS A 43 -8.76 -1.49 16.98
N GLU A 44 -7.74 -0.66 16.74
CA GLU A 44 -6.54 -1.11 16.04
C GLU A 44 -5.82 -2.20 16.84
N THR A 45 -5.46 -3.26 16.14
CA THR A 45 -4.66 -4.37 16.67
C THR A 45 -3.48 -4.60 15.76
N ASN A 46 -2.44 -5.25 16.28
CA ASN A 46 -1.31 -5.67 15.46
C ASN A 46 -1.66 -6.85 14.52
N GLY A 47 -2.86 -7.43 14.65
CA GLY A 47 -3.21 -8.74 14.10
C GLY A 47 -2.34 -9.85 14.70
N ASN A 48 -2.70 -11.12 14.46
CA ASN A 48 -1.91 -12.27 14.93
C ASN A 48 -1.47 -13.21 13.79
N GLY A 49 -1.55 -12.75 12.54
CA GLY A 49 -1.24 -13.54 11.35
C GLY A 49 -0.35 -12.81 10.34
N ALA A 50 0.19 -13.54 9.37
CA ALA A 50 0.90 -12.95 8.25
C ALA A 50 -0.08 -12.11 7.40
N VAL A 51 0.35 -10.92 7.02
CA VAL A 51 -0.39 -10.08 6.08
C VAL A 51 0.16 -10.35 4.68
N GLU A 52 -0.74 -10.71 3.78
CA GLU A 52 -0.47 -10.89 2.37
C GLU A 52 -1.01 -9.70 1.58
N PHE A 53 -0.18 -9.13 0.69
CA PHE A 53 -0.56 -8.01 -0.16
C PHE A 53 -0.77 -8.48 -1.59
N PHE A 54 -1.81 -7.93 -2.22
CA PHE A 54 -2.22 -8.27 -3.57
C PHE A 54 -2.37 -7.01 -4.41
N LEU A 55 -2.14 -7.18 -5.71
CA LEU A 55 -2.13 -6.13 -6.72
C LEU A 55 -2.92 -6.59 -7.93
N SER A 56 -3.70 -5.71 -8.54
CA SER A 56 -4.41 -6.00 -9.79
C SER A 56 -3.49 -6.18 -11.00
N ASN A 57 -2.39 -5.41 -11.08
CA ASN A 57 -1.45 -5.40 -12.20
C ASN A 57 0.02 -5.57 -11.73
N PRO A 58 0.39 -6.70 -11.11
CA PRO A 58 1.69 -6.87 -10.46
C PRO A 58 2.89 -6.81 -11.43
N ARG A 59 2.67 -7.04 -12.74
CA ARG A 59 3.76 -7.03 -13.74
C ARG A 59 4.42 -5.67 -13.94
N TYR A 60 3.70 -4.58 -13.66
CA TYR A 60 4.17 -3.21 -13.86
C TYR A 60 4.56 -2.52 -12.56
N ILE A 61 4.51 -3.24 -11.44
CA ILE A 61 4.75 -2.69 -10.12
C ILE A 61 5.92 -3.44 -9.48
N GLU A 62 6.98 -2.69 -9.19
CA GLU A 62 8.03 -3.16 -8.31
C GLU A 62 7.55 -3.10 -6.86
N VAL A 63 7.64 -4.23 -6.16
CA VAL A 63 7.20 -4.37 -4.76
C VAL A 63 8.42 -4.65 -3.88
N THR A 64 8.62 -3.81 -2.87
CA THR A 64 9.70 -3.99 -1.89
C THR A 64 9.22 -3.72 -0.45
N GLY A 65 10.08 -4.01 0.52
CA GLY A 65 9.76 -3.89 1.95
C GLY A 65 9.04 -5.13 2.50
N GLY A 66 9.59 -5.70 3.56
CA GLY A 66 9.15 -6.99 4.12
C GLY A 66 8.64 -6.93 5.56
N HIS A 67 8.34 -5.74 6.10
CA HIS A 67 7.65 -5.67 7.40
C HIS A 67 6.22 -6.18 7.26
N THR A 68 5.68 -6.83 8.28
CA THR A 68 4.37 -7.51 8.19
C THR A 68 3.29 -6.59 7.64
N ASN A 69 3.21 -5.34 8.12
CA ASN A 69 2.06 -4.48 7.85
C ASN A 69 2.32 -3.39 6.80
N GLN A 70 3.47 -3.39 6.12
CA GLN A 70 3.82 -2.34 5.14
C GLN A 70 4.45 -2.90 3.86
N ARG A 71 4.12 -2.28 2.72
CA ARG A 71 4.76 -2.54 1.44
C ARG A 71 5.10 -1.23 0.73
N ARG A 72 6.14 -1.27 -0.09
CA ARG A 72 6.52 -0.18 -1.00
C ARG A 72 6.21 -0.63 -2.41
N LEU A 73 5.56 0.25 -3.16
CA LEU A 73 5.14 0.02 -4.53
C LEU A 73 5.73 1.12 -5.41
N LYS A 74 6.33 0.75 -6.53
CA LYS A 74 6.79 1.71 -7.54
C LYS A 74 6.36 1.22 -8.92
N ALA A 75 5.73 2.08 -9.69
CA ALA A 75 5.32 1.74 -11.05
C ALA A 75 6.49 1.88 -12.03
N LEU A 76 6.64 0.91 -12.92
CA LEU A 76 7.67 0.95 -13.97
C LEU A 76 7.27 1.85 -15.14
N GLU A 77 5.96 2.05 -15.33
CA GLU A 77 5.33 2.86 -16.37
C GLU A 77 4.01 3.47 -15.85
N PRO A 78 3.48 4.50 -16.50
CA PRO A 78 2.19 5.10 -16.12
C PRO A 78 1.09 4.05 -16.08
N THR A 79 0.45 3.88 -14.93
CA THR A 79 -0.51 2.79 -14.72
C THR A 79 -1.43 3.07 -13.55
N MET A 80 -2.52 2.31 -13.46
CA MET A 80 -3.40 2.28 -12.31
C MET A 80 -3.32 0.91 -11.65
N VAL A 81 -3.21 0.88 -10.34
CA VAL A 81 -3.17 -0.36 -9.57
C VAL A 81 -4.07 -0.30 -8.34
N ASP A 82 -4.97 -1.26 -8.26
CA ASP A 82 -5.64 -1.61 -7.01
C ASP A 82 -4.73 -2.47 -6.13
N VAL A 83 -4.61 -2.06 -4.88
CA VAL A 83 -3.87 -2.74 -3.81
C VAL A 83 -4.84 -3.15 -2.71
N TRP A 84 -4.72 -4.37 -2.22
CA TRP A 84 -5.43 -4.81 -1.01
C TRP A 84 -4.57 -5.79 -0.23
N ALA A 85 -4.93 -5.99 1.04
CA ALA A 85 -4.30 -6.96 1.91
C ALA A 85 -5.30 -8.02 2.37
N MET A 86 -4.79 -9.19 2.71
CA MET A 86 -5.52 -10.25 3.40
C MET A 86 -4.74 -10.67 4.66
N GLN A 87 -5.47 -10.90 5.75
CA GLN A 87 -4.94 -11.47 6.99
C GLN A 87 -6.01 -12.39 7.57
N ASP A 88 -5.66 -13.65 7.87
CA ASP A 88 -6.56 -14.64 8.48
C ASP A 88 -7.93 -14.77 7.76
N GLY A 89 -7.92 -14.70 6.43
CA GLY A 89 -9.13 -14.78 5.58
C GLY A 89 -9.95 -13.48 5.52
N VAL A 90 -9.58 -12.43 6.25
CA VAL A 90 -10.21 -11.10 6.20
C VAL A 90 -9.50 -10.23 5.18
N GLN A 91 -10.26 -9.70 4.22
CA GLN A 91 -9.75 -8.75 3.23
C GLN A 91 -9.88 -7.29 3.75
N SER A 92 -8.94 -6.42 3.40
CA SER A 92 -9.09 -4.97 3.59
C SER A 92 -10.01 -4.34 2.55
N ASN A 93 -10.26 -3.04 2.69
CA ASN A 93 -10.67 -2.22 1.54
C ASN A 93 -9.64 -2.31 0.41
N LYS A 94 -10.04 -1.93 -0.81
CA LYS A 94 -9.11 -1.69 -1.91
C LYS A 94 -8.63 -0.25 -1.86
N LEU A 95 -7.35 -0.05 -2.11
CA LEU A 95 -6.73 1.25 -2.34
C LEU A 95 -6.31 1.31 -3.80
N THR A 96 -6.89 2.23 -4.57
CA THR A 96 -6.51 2.47 -5.96
C THR A 96 -5.46 3.56 -5.99
N LEU A 97 -4.31 3.28 -6.61
CA LEU A 97 -3.24 4.24 -6.82
C LEU A 97 -3.06 4.49 -8.31
N THR A 98 -2.88 5.75 -8.68
CA THR A 98 -2.60 6.17 -10.05
C THR A 98 -1.14 6.62 -10.14
N PHE A 99 -0.41 6.10 -11.13
CA PHE A 99 0.99 6.46 -11.41
C PHE A 99 1.14 7.10 -12.79
N TYR A 100 2.05 8.09 -12.91
CA TYR A 100 2.29 8.84 -14.16
C TYR A 100 3.77 9.06 -14.53
#